data_AF-A0A9E5IYZ1-F1
#
_entry.id   AF-A0A9E5IYZ1-F1
#
_cell.length_a   1.000
_cell.length_b   1.000
_cell.length_c   1.000
_cell.angle_alpha   90.00
_cell.angle_beta   90.00
_cell.angle_gamma   90.00
#
_symmetry.space_group_name_H-M   'P 1'
#
loop_
_entity.id
_entity.type
_entity.pdbx_description
1 polymer ?
#
loop_
_entity_poly.entity_id
_entity_poly.type
_entity_poly.pdbx_seq_one_letter_code
_entity_poly.pdbx_strand_id
1 'polypeptide(L)' 'MQADPKERAEHIMLVDLARNDLGRVCEYQSVKVVELMEVERFSHVMHLVSRVTGRLKPGQDAYQV' A
#
# COMPACT_ATOMS: atom_id res chain seq x y z
N MET A 1 9.41 -5.94 14.92
CA MET A 1 8.71 -5.50 13.71
C MET A 1 9.36 -6.07 12.46
N GLN A 2 10.44 -5.53 11.87
CA GLN A 2 10.89 -6.01 10.55
C GLN A 2 11.48 -7.43 10.47
N ALA A 3 12.00 -8.00 11.57
CA ALA A 3 12.77 -9.24 11.54
C ALA A 3 11.92 -10.53 11.61
N ASP A 4 10.65 -10.46 12.03
CA ASP A 4 9.80 -11.64 12.13
C ASP A 4 9.27 -12.05 10.73
N PRO A 5 9.61 -13.26 10.23
CA PRO A 5 9.13 -13.74 8.94
C PRO A 5 7.61 -13.78 8.82
N LYS A 6 6.88 -14.03 9.93
CA LYS A 6 5.42 -14.05 9.97
C LYS A 6 4.85 -12.64 9.80
N GLU A 7 5.30 -11.68 10.60
CA GLU A 7 4.83 -10.27 10.50
C GLU A 7 5.11 -9.71 9.09
N ARG A 8 6.26 -10.06 8.50
CA ARG A 8 6.58 -9.68 7.12
C ARG A 8 5.62 -10.29 6.10
N ALA A 9 5.31 -11.58 6.24
CA ALA A 9 4.39 -12.24 5.32
C ALA A 9 2.97 -11.66 5.40
N GLU A 10 2.49 -11.40 6.62
CA GLU A 10 1.20 -10.74 6.85
C GLU A 10 1.18 -9.33 6.26
N HIS A 11 2.25 -8.55 6.42
CA HIS A 11 2.35 -7.21 5.86
C HIS A 11 2.37 -7.23 4.33
N ILE A 12 3.12 -8.14 3.71
CA ILE A 12 3.16 -8.29 2.25
C ILE A 12 1.76 -8.66 1.71
N MET A 13 1.04 -9.56 2.38
CA MET A 13 -0.33 -9.89 2.03
C MET A 13 -1.24 -8.65 2.02
N LEU A 14 -1.11 -7.77 3.01
CA LEU A 14 -1.88 -6.51 3.05
C LEU A 14 -1.50 -5.56 1.92
N VAL A 15 -0.22 -5.47 1.57
CA VAL A 15 0.25 -4.67 0.43
C VAL A 15 -0.34 -5.20 -0.89
N ASP A 16 -0.35 -6.51 -1.09
CA ASP A 16 -0.93 -7.11 -2.29
C ASP A 16 -2.44 -6.89 -2.38
N LEU A 17 -3.15 -6.92 -1.24
CA LEU A 17 -4.56 -6.54 -1.18
C LEU A 17 -4.77 -5.07 -1.61
N ALA A 18 -4.00 -4.14 -1.05
CA ALA A 18 -4.08 -2.72 -1.42
C ALA A 18 -3.77 -2.48 -2.92
N ARG A 19 -2.82 -3.23 -3.49
CA ARG A 19 -2.53 -3.20 -4.94
C ARG A 19 -3.70 -3.72 -5.76
N ASN A 20 -4.39 -4.77 -5.31
CA ASN A 20 -5.57 -5.32 -5.97
C ASN A 20 -6.69 -4.29 -6.03
N ASP A 21 -6.98 -3.64 -4.91
CA ASP A 21 -8.06 -2.67 -4.78
C ASP A 21 -7.81 -1.44 -5.67
N LEU A 22 -6.60 -0.85 -5.59
CA LEU A 22 -6.21 0.25 -6.49
C LEU A 22 -6.25 -0.18 -7.96
N GLY A 23 -5.91 -1.43 -8.28
CA GLY A 23 -5.97 -1.95 -9.65
C GLY A 23 -7.36 -1.91 -10.29
N ARG A 24 -8.44 -1.85 -9.50
CA ARG A 24 -9.82 -1.77 -10.01
C ARG A 24 -10.13 -0.40 -10.60
N VAL A 25 -9.59 0.65 -10.00
CA VAL A 25 -9.93 2.06 -10.29
C VAL A 25 -8.79 2.87 -10.90
N CYS A 26 -7.55 2.37 -10.86
CA CYS A 26 -6.37 3.01 -11.44
C CYS A 26 -6.04 2.50 -12.86
N GLU A 27 -5.37 3.33 -13.65
CA GLU A 27 -4.86 2.98 -14.97
C GLU A 27 -3.93 1.77 -14.88
N TYR A 28 -3.98 0.91 -15.91
CA TYR A 28 -3.10 -0.24 -16.01
C TYR A 28 -1.63 0.19 -15.93
N GLN A 29 -0.79 -0.58 -15.23
CA GLN A 29 0.63 -0.29 -14.96
C GLN A 29 0.94 0.98 -14.13
N SER A 30 -0.07 1.75 -13.71
CA SER A 30 0.16 2.92 -12.86
C SER A 30 0.32 2.57 -11.38
N VAL A 31 -0.23 1.44 -10.93
CA VAL A 31 -0.18 0.97 -9.53
C VAL A 31 1.21 0.46 -9.18
N LYS A 32 1.85 1.10 -8.20
CA LYS A 32 3.22 0.82 -7.77
C LYS A 32 3.34 0.88 -6.25
N VAL A 33 4.18 0.03 -5.68
CA VAL A 33 4.64 0.15 -4.30
C VAL A 33 5.85 1.06 -4.32
N VAL A 34 5.74 2.26 -3.74
CA VAL A 34 6.83 3.26 -3.73
C VAL A 34 7.68 3.17 -2.47
N GLU A 35 7.10 2.68 -1.38
CA GLU A 35 7.78 2.41 -0.11
C GLU A 35 7.28 1.07 0.44
N LEU A 36 8.19 0.23 0.90
CA LEU A 36 7.87 -1.11 1.38
C LEU A 36 8.48 -1.32 2.77
N MET A 37 7.62 -1.50 3.77
CA MET A 37 8.00 -1.84 5.15
C MET A 37 8.94 -0.81 5.81
N GLU A 38 8.69 0.48 5.58
CA GLU A 38 9.40 1.57 6.23
C GLU A 38 8.89 1.80 7.66
N VAL A 39 9.79 2.18 8.58
CA VAL A 39 9.38 2.51 9.96
C VAL A 39 9.14 4.01 10.06
N GLU A 40 7.86 4.41 10.11
CA GLU A 40 7.47 5.80 10.37
C GLU A 40 7.35 6.04 11.88
N ARG A 41 7.94 7.14 12.36
CA ARG A 41 7.95 7.53 13.77
C ARG A 41 6.99 8.69 14.01
N PHE A 42 6.03 8.47 14.89
CA PHE A 42 5.13 9.50 15.42
C PHE A 42 5.53 9.83 16.87
N SER A 43 4.92 10.85 17.47
CA SER A 43 5.32 11.37 18.78
C SER A 43 5.39 10.32 19.90
N HIS A 44 4.61 9.24 19.82
CA HIS A 44 4.56 8.19 20.84
C HIS A 44 4.54 6.75 20.30
N VAL A 45 4.49 6.56 18.98
CA VAL A 45 4.36 5.23 18.35
C VAL A 45 5.20 5.15 17.09
N MET A 46 5.53 3.92 16.71
CA MET A 46 6.20 3.61 15.44
C MET A 46 5.31 2.66 14.66
N HIS A 47 5.12 2.94 13.37
CA HIS A 47 4.36 2.07 12.47
C HIS A 47 5.28 1.51 11.39
N LEU A 48 5.05 0.25 11.02
CA LEU A 48 5.59 -0.32 9.81
C LEU A 48 4.63 0.01 8.66
N VAL A 49 5.08 0.82 7.71
CA VAL A 49 4.25 1.41 6.66
C VAL A 49 4.75 0.98 5.29
N SER A 50 3.81 0.68 4.38
CA SER A 50 4.08 0.57 2.96
C SER A 50 3.16 1.53 2.22
N ARG A 51 3.67 2.18 1.18
CA ARG A 51 2.90 3.13 0.37
C ARG A 51 2.67 2.57 -1.03
N VAL A 52 1.41 2.39 -1.37
CA VAL A 52 0.95 1.98 -2.70
C VAL A 52 0.27 3.16 -3.37
N THR A 53 0.66 3.48 -4.60
CA THR A 53 0.14 4.62 -5.36
C THR A 53 -0.28 4.18 -6.75
N GLY A 54 -1.32 4.79 -7.31
CA GLY A 54 -1.76 4.58 -8.68
C GLY A 54 -2.35 5.86 -9.28
N ARG A 55 -2.49 5.92 -10.61
CA ARG A 55 -3.17 7.02 -11.30
C ARG A 55 -4.61 6.59 -11.54
N LEU A 56 -5.60 7.35 -11.04
CA LEU A 56 -7.02 7.05 -11.30
C LEU A 56 -7.32 7.02 -12.80
N LYS A 57 -8.16 6.08 -13.24
CA LYS A 57 -8.63 6.04 -14.64
C LYS A 57 -9.43 7.31 -14.95
N PRO A 58 -9.42 7.79 -16.19
CA PRO A 58 -10.30 8.88 -16.62
C PRO A 58 -11.77 8.57 -16.30
N GLY A 59 -12.47 9.52 -15.69
CA GLY A 59 -13.87 9.37 -15.31
C GLY A 59 -14.11 8.58 -14.02
N GLN A 60 -13.07 8.18 -13.28
CA GLN A 60 -13.17 7.73 -11.90
C GLN A 60 -12.99 8.92 -10.94
N ASP A 61 -13.60 8.83 -9.76
CA ASP A 61 -13.44 9.83 -8.70
C ASP A 61 -13.05 9.20 -7.36
N ALA A 62 -12.79 10.04 -6.36
CA ALA A 62 -12.30 9.61 -5.05
C ALA A 62 -13.32 8.79 -4.24
N TYR A 63 -14.60 8.77 -4.62
CA TYR A 63 -15.64 8.01 -3.92
C TYR A 63 -15.78 6.57 -4.44
N GLN A 64 -15.03 6.22 -5.48
CA GLN A 64 -15.01 4.87 -6.07
C GLN A 64 -13.88 3.98 -5.52
N VAL A 65 -13.03 4.54 -4.65
CA VAL A 65 -11.93 3.84 -3.95
C VAL A 65 -12.41 3.20 -2.67
#